data_AF-A0A2G2JT64-F1
#
_entry.id   AF-A0A2G2JT64-F1
#
_cell.length_a   1.000
_cell.length_b   1.000
_cell.length_c   1.000
_cell.angle_alpha   90.00
_cell.angle_beta   90.00
_cell.angle_gamma   90.00
#
_symmetry.space_group_name_H-M   'P 1'
#
loop_
_entity.id
_entity.type
_entity.pdbx_description
1 polymer ?
#
loop_
_entity_poly.entity_id
_entity_poly.type
_entity_poly.pdbx_seq_one_letter_code
_entity_poly.pdbx_strand_id
1 'polypeptide(L)'
;MRYFACDCQDDVALFFENTECLCCHRPVGWCHDTQSLLVFDLNEEGEYYNQDRLYVPCANRKESVCNGMIPAELATRANSLCFSCHFNDNIPSLAVEGHRELWANLEAAKRRLIFTLSELKLPLPDKQQSPEGLSFHFLADGDVSDHFNTPLTHVSAVFTGHAQGDITINLAEADDVARHRMRVDMGEQYRTLLGHFRHEVGHFYWDWLVKPNELLLAEFEQHFGDPNLSYKDALEAHYQRDQNDLSWQPRFISAYASMHPWEDWAETFAHYLHITDTLETAREWQMIALSEYDGLILPQDKTGESDPDALFKCWIRLSVKLNALNRSMGVADAYPFVMTPEVVEKLKFVHKVVVGL
;
A
#
# COMPACT_ATOMS: atom_id res chain seq x y z
N MET A 1 7.51 7.46 -2.87
CA MET A 1 6.99 8.49 -1.94
C MET A 1 7.76 9.77 -2.17
N ARG A 2 7.01 10.85 -2.43
CA ARG A 2 7.56 12.20 -2.65
C ARG A 2 8.38 12.72 -1.48
N TYR A 3 9.39 13.54 -1.77
CA TYR A 3 10.07 14.35 -0.77
C TYR A 3 9.25 15.60 -0.46
N PHE A 4 8.99 15.84 0.82
CA PHE A 4 8.34 17.05 1.29
C PHE A 4 9.30 17.81 2.19
N ALA A 5 9.20 19.14 2.22
CA ALA A 5 10.03 19.98 3.05
C ALA A 5 9.21 21.04 3.78
N CYS A 6 9.67 21.40 4.97
CA CYS A 6 9.13 22.55 5.68
C CYS A 6 9.73 23.84 5.12
N ASP A 7 8.94 24.90 5.12
CA ASP A 7 9.29 26.26 4.70
C ASP A 7 10.03 27.06 5.78
N CYS A 8 10.35 26.48 6.94
CA CYS A 8 11.00 27.21 8.04
C CYS A 8 12.51 27.42 7.83
N GLN A 9 13.19 26.47 7.20
CA GLN A 9 14.62 26.48 6.89
C GLN A 9 14.86 25.59 5.68
N ASP A 10 15.98 25.79 5.00
CA ASP A 10 16.40 24.92 3.90
C ASP A 10 16.61 23.48 4.40
N ASP A 11 16.24 22.50 3.56
CA ASP A 11 16.48 21.06 3.74
C ASP A 11 15.81 20.38 4.96
N VAL A 12 14.81 20.99 5.60
CA VAL A 12 14.03 20.32 6.66
C VAL A 12 13.04 19.34 6.05
N ALA A 13 13.45 18.09 5.92
CA ALA A 13 12.63 17.00 5.38
C ALA A 13 11.39 16.72 6.24
N LEU A 14 10.25 16.58 5.57
CA LEU A 14 9.00 16.10 6.13
C LEU A 14 8.69 14.72 5.55
N PHE A 15 8.45 13.77 6.44
CA PHE A 15 7.99 12.42 6.12
C PHE A 15 6.46 12.37 6.13
N PHE A 16 5.91 11.46 5.34
CA PHE A 16 4.46 11.34 5.09
C PHE A 16 3.61 11.20 6.36
N GLU A 17 4.17 10.65 7.43
CA GLU A 17 3.51 10.46 8.73
C GLU A 17 3.66 11.64 9.70
N ASN A 18 4.48 12.65 9.37
CA ASN A 18 4.71 13.76 10.29
C ASN A 18 3.41 14.53 10.57
N THR A 19 3.23 14.86 11.86
CA THR A 19 2.15 15.70 12.39
C THR A 19 2.66 17.07 12.83
N GLU A 20 3.98 17.25 12.89
CA GLU A 20 4.68 18.48 13.23
C GLU A 20 6.05 18.52 12.53
N CYS A 21 6.57 19.74 12.33
CA CYS A 21 7.95 19.95 11.92
C CYS A 21 8.87 19.87 13.14
N LEU A 22 9.89 19.01 13.12
CA LEU A 22 10.84 18.88 14.23
C LEU A 22 11.77 20.08 14.43
N CYS A 23 11.79 21.03 13.48
CA CYS A 23 12.62 22.23 13.55
C CYS A 23 11.85 23.43 14.12
N CYS A 24 10.68 23.73 13.57
CA CYS A 24 9.87 24.91 13.96
C CYS A 24 8.65 24.59 14.81
N HIS A 25 8.36 23.30 15.04
CA HIS A 25 7.20 22.79 15.79
C HIS A 25 5.82 23.20 15.24
N ARG A 26 5.76 23.77 14.02
CA ARG A 26 4.48 24.02 13.35
C ARG A 26 3.78 22.70 13.02
N PRO A 27 2.46 22.61 13.20
CA PRO A 27 1.71 21.44 12.79
C PRO A 27 1.89 21.14 11.31
N VAL A 28 1.96 19.85 10.99
CA VAL A 28 2.06 19.32 9.62
C VAL A 28 0.88 18.40 9.37
N GLY A 29 0.40 18.33 8.13
CA GLY A 29 -0.66 17.41 7.77
C GLY A 29 -0.82 17.21 6.27
N TRP A 30 -1.31 16.02 5.92
CA TRP A 30 -1.56 15.63 4.54
C TRP A 30 -2.87 16.23 4.03
N CYS A 31 -2.83 16.94 2.90
CA CYS A 31 -4.02 17.40 2.21
C CYS A 31 -4.17 16.68 0.86
N HIS A 32 -5.28 15.98 0.68
CA HIS A 32 -5.57 15.25 -0.55
C HIS A 32 -5.84 16.18 -1.75
N ASP A 33 -6.53 17.30 -1.52
CA ASP A 33 -6.85 18.31 -2.56
C ASP A 33 -5.59 18.88 -3.23
N THR A 34 -4.57 19.21 -2.43
CA THR A 34 -3.30 19.74 -2.93
C THR A 34 -2.26 18.66 -3.23
N GLN A 35 -2.57 17.39 -2.94
CA GLN A 35 -1.64 16.25 -2.99
C GLN A 35 -0.27 16.58 -2.34
N SER A 36 -0.28 17.17 -1.14
CA SER A 36 0.95 17.57 -0.43
C SER A 36 0.82 17.48 1.09
N LEU A 37 1.96 17.31 1.78
CA LEU A 37 2.08 17.71 3.18
C LEU A 37 2.16 19.23 3.25
N LEU A 38 1.31 19.82 4.08
CA LEU A 38 1.27 21.25 4.34
C LEU A 38 1.72 21.52 5.79
N VAL A 39 2.31 22.69 5.99
CA VAL A 39 2.69 23.22 7.30
C VAL A 39 1.66 24.27 7.69
N PHE A 40 1.17 24.24 8.92
CA PHE A 40 0.06 25.09 9.35
C PHE A 40 0.49 26.07 10.44
N ASP A 41 -0.08 27.27 10.39
CA ASP A 41 -0.08 28.23 11.48
C ASP A 41 -1.40 28.11 12.26
N LEU A 42 -1.33 28.33 13.57
CA LEU A 42 -2.51 28.33 14.45
C LEU A 42 -2.87 29.77 14.81
N ASN A 43 -4.14 30.15 14.66
CA ASN A 43 -4.63 31.43 15.17
C ASN A 43 -4.91 31.34 16.69
N GLU A 44 -5.36 32.44 17.30
CA GLU A 44 -5.70 32.49 18.73
C GLU A 44 -6.83 31.53 19.13
N GLU A 45 -7.65 31.11 18.16
CA GLU A 45 -8.79 30.19 18.33
C GLU A 45 -8.40 28.72 18.11
N GLY A 46 -7.13 28.45 17.75
CA GLY A 46 -6.61 27.10 17.49
C GLY A 46 -6.98 26.53 16.12
N GLU A 47 -7.41 27.37 15.19
CA GLU A 47 -7.72 27.01 13.81
C GLU A 47 -6.46 26.90 12.96
N TYR A 48 -6.46 25.96 12.00
CA TYR A 48 -5.29 25.65 11.18
C TYR A 48 -5.34 26.41 9.86
N TYR A 49 -4.36 27.27 9.61
CA TYR A 49 -4.21 28.00 8.36
C TYR A 49 -2.95 27.53 7.63
N ASN A 50 -3.05 27.31 6.33
CA ASN A 50 -1.88 27.28 5.46
C ASN A 50 -2.02 28.45 4.50
N GLN A 51 -1.10 29.40 4.58
CA GLN A 51 -1.26 30.73 3.98
C GLN A 51 -2.59 31.36 4.45
N ASP A 52 -3.50 31.70 3.54
CA ASP A 52 -4.79 32.33 3.87
C ASP A 52 -5.98 31.33 3.81
N ARG A 53 -5.72 30.04 3.63
CA ARG A 53 -6.78 29.01 3.53
C ARG A 53 -6.92 28.27 4.84
N LEU A 54 -8.16 28.18 5.32
CA LEU A 54 -8.55 27.49 6.55
C LEU A 54 -8.70 25.98 6.29
N TYR A 55 -8.19 25.19 7.23
CA TYR A 55 -8.28 23.74 7.22
C TYR A 55 -8.82 23.20 8.54
N VAL A 56 -9.53 22.08 8.43
CA VAL A 56 -10.07 21.31 9.55
C VAL A 56 -9.31 19.98 9.66
N PRO A 57 -8.82 19.61 10.85
CA PRO A 57 -8.19 18.31 11.03
C PRO A 57 -9.19 17.17 10.85
N CYS A 58 -8.74 16.06 10.27
CA CYS A 58 -9.51 14.83 10.21
C CYS A 58 -9.98 14.42 11.62
N ALA A 59 -11.21 13.94 11.75
CA ALA A 59 -11.76 13.51 13.04
C ALA A 59 -10.91 12.44 13.73
N ASN A 60 -10.21 11.58 12.97
CA ASN A 60 -9.34 10.54 13.50
C ASN A 60 -7.97 11.06 13.97
N ARG A 61 -7.63 12.33 13.70
CA ARG A 61 -6.38 12.96 14.18
C ARG A 61 -6.32 13.04 15.70
N LYS A 62 -7.47 13.18 16.37
CA LYS A 62 -7.59 13.17 17.85
C LYS A 62 -7.16 11.85 18.48
N GLU A 63 -7.18 10.77 17.70
CA GLU A 63 -6.74 9.43 18.14
C GLU A 63 -5.28 9.17 17.80
N SER A 64 -4.56 10.15 17.24
CA SER A 64 -3.16 10.06 16.79
C SER A 64 -2.91 9.02 15.68
N VAL A 65 -3.95 8.60 14.95
CA VAL A 65 -3.83 7.60 13.88
C VAL A 65 -3.78 8.21 12.47
N CYS A 66 -4.11 9.51 12.35
CA CYS A 66 -4.23 10.22 11.07
C CYS A 66 -3.64 11.62 11.16
N ASN A 67 -2.95 12.06 10.09
CA ASN A 67 -2.46 13.43 9.94
C ASN A 67 -3.20 14.21 8.83
N GLY A 68 -4.34 13.72 8.37
CA GLY A 68 -5.11 14.33 7.29
C GLY A 68 -5.71 15.69 7.66
N MET A 69 -5.70 16.61 6.70
CA MET A 69 -6.24 17.98 6.79
C MET A 69 -7.20 18.22 5.63
N ILE A 70 -8.35 18.80 5.93
CA ILE A 70 -9.48 18.98 5.00
C ILE A 70 -9.70 20.47 4.83
N PRO A 71 -9.76 21.01 3.59
CA PRO A 71 -10.17 22.40 3.38
C PRO A 71 -11.53 22.66 4.04
N ALA A 72 -11.67 23.77 4.78
CA ALA A 72 -12.87 24.03 5.58
C ALA A 72 -14.16 24.09 4.74
N GLU A 73 -14.07 24.55 3.49
CA GLU A 73 -15.17 24.57 2.52
C GLU A 73 -15.64 23.18 2.07
N LEU A 74 -14.79 22.15 2.22
CA LEU A 74 -15.12 20.76 1.95
C LEU A 74 -15.52 19.99 3.23
N ALA A 75 -15.29 20.57 4.41
CA ALA A 75 -15.67 19.98 5.68
C ALA A 75 -17.18 20.11 5.89
N THR A 76 -17.93 19.08 5.52
CA THR A 76 -19.41 19.13 5.52
C THR A 76 -20.05 19.01 6.90
N ARG A 77 -19.32 18.54 7.93
CA ARG A 77 -19.86 18.27 9.29
C ARG A 77 -18.80 18.40 10.40
N ALA A 78 -19.28 18.56 11.63
CA ALA A 78 -18.49 18.23 12.83
C ALA A 78 -18.08 16.75 12.76
N ASN A 79 -16.80 16.45 13.00
CA ASN A 79 -16.16 15.13 12.77
C ASN A 79 -16.03 14.71 11.30
N SER A 80 -15.62 15.62 10.41
CA SER A 80 -15.28 15.28 9.02
C SER A 80 -14.08 14.32 8.95
N LEU A 81 -14.19 13.26 8.16
CA LEU A 81 -13.09 12.33 7.85
C LEU A 81 -12.35 12.81 6.60
N CYS A 82 -11.03 12.68 6.57
CA CYS A 82 -10.24 12.97 5.37
C CYS A 82 -10.45 11.89 4.30
N PHE A 83 -9.97 12.16 3.08
CA PHE A 83 -10.09 11.26 1.94
C PHE A 83 -9.71 9.80 2.26
N SER A 84 -8.56 9.56 2.91
CA SER A 84 -8.18 8.17 3.23
C SER A 84 -9.01 7.54 4.36
N CYS A 85 -9.45 8.31 5.35
CA CYS A 85 -10.19 7.77 6.48
C CYS A 85 -11.66 7.46 6.17
N HIS A 86 -12.27 8.08 5.15
CA HIS A 86 -13.66 7.75 4.78
C HIS A 86 -13.82 6.34 4.22
N PHE A 87 -12.74 5.74 3.71
CA PHE A 87 -12.77 4.36 3.22
C PHE A 87 -12.85 3.33 4.36
N ASN A 88 -12.75 3.73 5.63
CA ASN A 88 -12.97 2.78 6.72
C ASN A 88 -14.46 2.61 6.95
N ASP A 89 -14.94 1.39 6.78
CA ASP A 89 -16.28 1.01 7.23
C ASP A 89 -16.24 0.52 8.69
N ASN A 90 -15.12 -0.07 9.12
CA ASN A 90 -14.90 -0.50 10.50
C ASN A 90 -13.47 -0.21 10.98
N ILE A 91 -13.35 0.22 12.24
CA ILE A 91 -12.09 0.43 12.97
C ILE A 91 -12.08 -0.44 14.24
N PRO A 92 -10.91 -0.84 14.76
CA PRO A 92 -10.88 -1.68 15.94
C PRO A 92 -11.46 -0.96 17.16
N SER A 93 -11.98 -1.73 18.12
CA SER A 93 -12.51 -1.18 19.36
C SER A 93 -11.43 -0.42 20.13
N LEU A 94 -11.62 0.89 20.31
CA LEU A 94 -10.70 1.77 21.03
C LEU A 94 -10.78 1.62 22.56
N ALA A 95 -11.70 0.77 23.06
CA ALA A 95 -11.79 0.43 24.48
C ALA A 95 -10.71 -0.57 24.91
N VAL A 96 -10.07 -1.26 23.96
CA VAL A 96 -8.99 -2.21 24.24
C VAL A 96 -7.65 -1.48 24.14
N GLU A 97 -6.84 -1.59 25.19
CA GLU A 97 -5.48 -1.04 25.21
C GLU A 97 -4.63 -1.65 24.09
N GLY A 98 -3.76 -0.87 23.44
CA GLY A 98 -2.95 -1.32 22.31
C GLY A 98 -3.64 -1.25 20.93
N HIS A 99 -4.96 -1.40 20.83
CA HIS A 99 -5.67 -1.34 19.54
C HIS A 99 -5.44 -0.03 18.77
N ARG A 100 -5.33 1.09 19.49
CA ARG A 100 -5.12 2.41 18.89
C ARG A 100 -3.77 2.50 18.15
N GLU A 101 -2.72 1.93 18.72
CA GLU A 101 -1.38 1.92 18.12
C GLU A 101 -1.35 1.05 16.86
N LEU A 102 -1.93 -0.15 16.94
CA LEU A 102 -2.06 -1.05 15.80
C LEU A 102 -2.92 -0.45 14.68
N TRP A 103 -3.98 0.28 15.04
CA TRP A 103 -4.77 1.05 14.08
C TRP A 103 -3.95 2.18 13.43
N ALA A 104 -3.10 2.88 14.18
CA ALA A 104 -2.22 3.91 13.63
C ALA A 104 -1.27 3.32 12.57
N ASN A 105 -0.73 2.13 12.81
CA ASN A 105 0.13 1.42 11.85
C ASN A 105 -0.64 1.07 10.57
N LEU A 106 -1.86 0.54 10.69
CA LEU A 106 -2.75 0.24 9.55
C LEU A 106 -3.08 1.49 8.74
N GLU A 107 -3.43 2.58 9.43
CA GLU A 107 -3.74 3.85 8.79
C GLU A 107 -2.54 4.45 8.07
N ALA A 108 -1.33 4.34 8.61
CA ALA A 108 -0.11 4.78 7.94
C ALA A 108 0.13 3.99 6.63
N ALA A 109 0.02 2.67 6.67
CA ALA A 109 0.14 1.81 5.49
C ALA A 109 -0.96 2.13 4.46
N LYS A 110 -2.23 2.17 4.88
CA LYS A 110 -3.36 2.51 4.00
C LYS A 110 -3.19 3.89 3.35
N ARG A 111 -2.80 4.93 4.11
CA ARG A 111 -2.59 6.27 3.53
C ARG A 111 -1.53 6.27 2.45
N ARG A 112 -0.42 5.54 2.63
CA ARG A 112 0.62 5.40 1.60
C ARG A 112 0.06 4.74 0.35
N LEU A 113 -0.72 3.66 0.51
CA LEU A 113 -1.40 3.04 -0.61
C LEU A 113 -2.30 4.03 -1.34
N ILE A 114 -3.22 4.68 -0.62
CA ILE A 114 -4.18 5.63 -1.22
C ILE A 114 -3.46 6.79 -1.92
N PHE A 115 -2.33 7.27 -1.38
CA PHE A 115 -1.49 8.25 -2.04
C PHE A 115 -1.02 7.75 -3.41
N THR A 116 -0.40 6.56 -3.47
CA THR A 116 0.10 5.98 -4.72
C THR A 116 -1.01 5.77 -5.74
N LEU A 117 -2.15 5.20 -5.32
CA LEU A 117 -3.30 4.99 -6.20
C LEU A 117 -3.84 6.32 -6.76
N SER A 118 -3.83 7.38 -5.95
CA SER A 118 -4.24 8.73 -6.35
C SER A 118 -3.26 9.38 -7.33
N GLU A 119 -1.95 9.16 -7.17
CA GLU A 119 -0.93 9.67 -8.10
C GLU A 119 -1.03 8.95 -9.46
N LEU A 120 -1.26 7.64 -9.43
CA LEU A 120 -1.50 6.81 -10.63
C LEU A 120 -2.87 7.05 -11.28
N LYS A 121 -3.73 7.87 -10.68
CA LYS A 121 -5.10 8.16 -11.16
C LYS A 121 -5.97 6.90 -11.33
N LEU A 122 -5.68 5.88 -10.54
CA LEU A 122 -6.51 4.68 -10.49
C LEU A 122 -7.88 5.02 -9.87
N PRO A 123 -8.97 4.40 -10.34
CA PRO A 123 -10.29 4.58 -9.75
C PRO A 123 -10.30 4.21 -8.26
N LEU A 124 -10.87 5.08 -7.43
CA LEU A 124 -11.08 4.88 -6.00
C LEU A 124 -12.56 5.12 -5.63
N PRO A 125 -13.50 4.37 -6.23
CA PRO A 125 -14.91 4.46 -5.89
C PRO A 125 -15.12 4.01 -4.45
N ASP A 126 -15.89 4.76 -3.66
CA ASP A 126 -16.28 4.33 -2.32
C ASP A 126 -17.61 3.57 -2.33
N LYS A 127 -17.99 3.02 -1.18
CA LYS A 127 -19.26 2.30 -1.00
C LYS A 127 -20.52 3.18 -1.17
N GLN A 128 -20.40 4.50 -1.16
CA GLN A 128 -21.51 5.41 -1.46
C GLN A 128 -21.69 5.60 -2.97
N GLN A 129 -20.60 5.53 -3.73
CA GLN A 129 -20.57 5.66 -5.19
C GLN A 129 -20.91 4.34 -5.90
N SER A 130 -20.48 3.19 -5.35
CA SER A 130 -20.79 1.85 -5.89
C SER A 130 -20.88 0.83 -4.76
N PRO A 131 -21.81 -0.15 -4.80
CA PRO A 131 -21.84 -1.26 -3.84
C PRO A 131 -20.54 -2.06 -3.76
N GLU A 132 -19.85 -2.18 -4.89
CA GLU A 132 -18.53 -2.81 -5.08
C GLU A 132 -17.37 -1.83 -4.92
N GLY A 133 -17.64 -0.63 -4.38
CA GLY A 133 -16.62 0.36 -4.07
C GLY A 133 -15.67 -0.15 -2.97
N LEU A 134 -14.51 0.50 -2.87
CA LEU A 134 -13.48 0.18 -1.90
C LEU A 134 -13.94 0.53 -0.49
N SER A 135 -13.65 -0.37 0.45
CA SER A 135 -13.79 -0.17 1.90
C SER A 135 -12.74 -0.99 2.64
N PHE A 136 -12.37 -0.53 3.83
CA PHE A 136 -11.44 -1.20 4.72
C PHE A 136 -12.11 -1.57 6.04
N HIS A 137 -11.87 -2.81 6.47
CA HIS A 137 -12.31 -3.35 7.74
C HIS A 137 -11.11 -3.79 8.56
N PHE A 138 -10.91 -3.16 9.72
CA PHE A 138 -9.83 -3.52 10.64
C PHE A 138 -10.39 -4.27 11.84
N LEU A 139 -10.19 -5.58 11.85
CA LEU A 139 -10.82 -6.48 12.80
C LEU A 139 -9.77 -7.23 13.61
N ALA A 140 -10.12 -7.60 14.85
CA ALA A 140 -9.28 -8.40 15.72
C ALA A 140 -10.03 -9.66 16.15
N ASP A 141 -9.34 -10.79 16.12
CA ASP A 141 -9.84 -12.09 16.58
C ASP A 141 -8.99 -12.70 17.69
N GLY A 142 -7.94 -12.02 18.13
CA GLY A 142 -7.04 -12.43 19.21
C GLY A 142 -6.77 -11.32 20.23
N ASP A 143 -6.25 -11.72 21.39
CA ASP A 143 -5.88 -10.81 22.47
C ASP A 143 -4.60 -10.05 22.12
N VAL A 144 -4.70 -8.73 22.03
CA VAL A 144 -3.54 -7.86 21.73
C VAL A 144 -2.46 -7.93 22.81
N SER A 145 -2.83 -8.22 24.07
CA SER A 145 -1.87 -8.25 25.20
C SER A 145 -0.89 -9.41 25.13
N ASP A 146 -1.20 -10.46 24.37
CA ASP A 146 -0.33 -11.60 24.14
C ASP A 146 0.13 -11.75 22.68
N HIS A 147 0.08 -10.65 21.92
CA HIS A 147 0.39 -10.63 20.49
C HIS A 147 -0.46 -11.60 19.67
N PHE A 148 -1.77 -11.63 19.96
CA PHE A 148 -2.77 -12.43 19.25
C PHE A 148 -2.45 -13.92 19.30
N ASN A 149 -1.92 -14.40 20.43
CA ASN A 149 -1.73 -15.84 20.69
C ASN A 149 -3.02 -16.49 21.16
N THR A 150 -3.80 -15.77 21.98
CA THR A 150 -5.07 -16.28 22.51
C THR A 150 -6.24 -15.75 21.67
N PRO A 151 -7.05 -16.62 21.03
CA PRO A 151 -8.24 -16.19 20.33
C PRO A 151 -9.27 -15.56 21.28
N LEU A 152 -9.98 -14.53 20.80
CA LEU A 152 -11.06 -13.91 21.54
C LEU A 152 -12.26 -14.85 21.64
N THR A 153 -12.88 -14.90 22.82
CA THR A 153 -14.11 -15.67 23.03
C THR A 153 -15.27 -15.06 22.25
N HIS A 154 -16.04 -15.91 21.57
CA HIS A 154 -17.20 -15.53 20.76
C HIS A 154 -16.92 -14.64 19.54
N VAL A 155 -15.66 -14.58 19.09
CA VAL A 155 -15.27 -13.92 17.83
C VAL A 155 -14.83 -15.00 16.84
N SER A 156 -15.27 -14.90 15.59
CA SER A 156 -14.80 -15.78 14.52
C SER A 156 -13.39 -15.38 14.10
N ALA A 157 -12.60 -16.36 13.64
CA ALA A 157 -11.29 -16.08 13.05
C ALA A 157 -11.43 -15.05 11.92
N VAL A 158 -10.57 -14.03 11.95
CA VAL A 158 -10.53 -12.94 10.98
C VAL A 158 -9.43 -13.27 9.99
N PHE A 159 -9.83 -13.48 8.73
CA PHE A 159 -8.90 -13.67 7.63
C PHE A 159 -8.67 -12.34 6.92
N THR A 160 -7.40 -12.00 6.72
CA THR A 160 -7.02 -10.91 5.80
C THR A 160 -7.39 -11.33 4.38
N GLY A 161 -8.06 -10.45 3.64
CA GLY A 161 -8.53 -10.77 2.30
C GLY A 161 -9.42 -9.69 1.69
N HIS A 162 -9.79 -9.92 0.43
CA HIS A 162 -10.67 -9.07 -0.35
C HIS A 162 -11.97 -9.80 -0.74
N ALA A 163 -13.11 -9.12 -0.61
CA ALA A 163 -14.39 -9.58 -1.13
C ALA A 163 -15.25 -8.39 -1.59
N GLN A 164 -15.56 -8.31 -2.89
CA GLN A 164 -16.50 -7.31 -3.46
C GLN A 164 -16.19 -5.85 -3.08
N GLY A 165 -14.90 -5.48 -3.07
CA GLY A 165 -14.43 -4.16 -2.67
C GLY A 165 -14.19 -3.97 -1.17
N ASP A 166 -14.63 -4.91 -0.33
CA ASP A 166 -14.30 -4.92 1.08
C ASP A 166 -12.93 -5.59 1.30
N ILE A 167 -11.94 -4.81 1.71
CA ILE A 167 -10.62 -5.29 2.15
C ILE A 167 -10.62 -5.42 3.66
N THR A 168 -10.53 -6.65 4.15
CA THR A 168 -10.40 -6.94 5.57
C THR A 168 -8.93 -7.16 5.91
N ILE A 169 -8.41 -6.46 6.92
CA ILE A 169 -7.07 -6.69 7.46
C ILE A 169 -7.20 -7.07 8.93
N ASN A 170 -6.63 -8.22 9.31
CA ASN A 170 -6.53 -8.59 10.72
C ASN A 170 -5.57 -7.64 11.44
N LEU A 171 -5.97 -7.11 12.59
CA LEU A 171 -5.17 -6.21 13.42
C LEU A 171 -3.83 -6.85 13.85
N ALA A 172 -3.77 -8.18 13.94
CA ALA A 172 -2.55 -8.93 14.17
C ALA A 172 -1.45 -8.66 13.10
N GLU A 173 -1.83 -8.28 11.87
CA GLU A 173 -0.86 -7.90 10.84
C GLU A 173 -0.10 -6.62 11.21
N ALA A 174 -0.69 -5.76 12.04
CA ALA A 174 -0.09 -4.50 12.46
C ALA A 174 0.82 -4.65 13.68
N ASP A 175 0.81 -5.82 14.34
CA ASP A 175 1.67 -6.16 15.46
C ASP A 175 2.96 -6.85 14.96
N ASP A 176 4.11 -6.31 15.34
CA ASP A 176 5.40 -6.78 14.82
C ASP A 176 5.74 -8.22 15.23
N VAL A 177 5.34 -8.64 16.43
CA VAL A 177 5.60 -9.99 16.95
C VAL A 177 4.69 -10.99 16.26
N ALA A 178 3.39 -10.70 16.20
CA ALA A 178 2.41 -11.53 15.51
C ALA A 178 2.72 -11.66 14.02
N ARG A 179 3.04 -10.54 13.35
CA ARG A 179 3.42 -10.54 11.93
C ARG A 179 4.71 -11.30 11.69
N HIS A 180 5.73 -11.17 12.55
CA HIS A 180 6.95 -11.96 12.39
C HIS A 180 6.68 -13.46 12.57
N ARG A 181 5.89 -13.86 13.56
CA ARG A 181 5.47 -15.25 13.75
C ARG A 181 4.76 -15.79 12.50
N MET A 182 3.75 -15.07 12.00
CA MET A 182 3.02 -15.43 10.78
C MET A 182 3.96 -15.60 9.58
N ARG A 183 4.91 -14.67 9.40
CA ARG A 183 5.93 -14.75 8.33
C ARG A 183 6.74 -16.04 8.41
N VAL A 184 7.13 -16.47 9.61
CA VAL A 184 7.91 -17.71 9.80
C VAL A 184 7.03 -18.94 9.59
N ASP A 185 5.83 -18.95 10.17
CA ASP A 185 4.89 -20.07 10.08
C ASP A 185 4.44 -20.34 8.64
N MET A 186 4.29 -19.28 7.84
CA MET A 186 3.94 -19.34 6.41
C MET A 186 5.16 -19.49 5.48
N GLY A 187 6.39 -19.50 6.02
CA GLY A 187 7.61 -19.61 5.22
C GLY A 187 7.86 -18.43 4.28
N GLU A 188 7.36 -17.24 4.62
CA GLU A 188 7.44 -16.04 3.80
C GLU A 188 8.77 -15.30 3.98
N GLN A 189 9.36 -14.86 2.87
CA GLN A 189 10.60 -14.09 2.90
C GLN A 189 10.38 -12.61 3.26
N TYR A 190 9.19 -12.09 2.95
CA TYR A 190 8.86 -10.68 3.07
C TYR A 190 7.38 -10.51 3.42
N ARG A 191 7.09 -9.99 4.62
CA ARG A 191 5.73 -9.70 5.10
C ARG A 191 5.71 -8.30 5.69
N THR A 192 5.08 -7.36 4.99
CA THR A 192 4.96 -5.96 5.45
C THR A 192 3.51 -5.53 5.38
N LEU A 193 3.12 -4.63 6.29
CA LEU A 193 1.74 -4.16 6.36
C LEU A 193 1.29 -3.51 5.05
N LEU A 194 2.12 -2.62 4.49
CA LEU A 194 1.86 -2.00 3.19
C LEU A 194 1.83 -3.03 2.04
N GLY A 195 2.61 -4.11 2.15
CA GLY A 195 2.57 -5.22 1.21
C GLY A 195 1.19 -5.86 1.14
N HIS A 196 0.57 -6.17 2.28
CA HIS A 196 -0.79 -6.73 2.31
C HIS A 196 -1.81 -5.78 1.71
N PHE A 197 -1.79 -4.49 2.09
CA PHE A 197 -2.69 -3.51 1.46
C PHE A 197 -2.56 -3.48 -0.07
N ARG A 198 -1.34 -3.56 -0.59
CA ARG A 198 -1.09 -3.59 -2.04
C ARG A 198 -1.53 -4.90 -2.70
N HIS A 199 -1.42 -6.02 -2.01
CA HIS A 199 -1.92 -7.31 -2.46
C HIS A 199 -3.44 -7.30 -2.55
N GLU A 200 -4.12 -6.94 -1.45
CA GLU A 200 -5.59 -6.93 -1.39
C GLU A 200 -6.21 -5.94 -2.37
N VAL A 201 -5.59 -4.78 -2.57
CA VAL A 201 -6.09 -3.84 -3.58
C VAL A 201 -5.82 -4.32 -5.02
N GLY A 202 -4.85 -5.23 -5.20
CA GLY A 202 -4.65 -5.92 -6.47
C GLY A 202 -5.87 -6.75 -6.85
N HIS A 203 -6.46 -7.48 -5.90
CA HIS A 203 -7.73 -8.19 -6.12
C HIS A 203 -8.89 -7.24 -6.45
N PHE A 204 -8.98 -6.11 -5.74
CA PHE A 204 -9.97 -5.07 -6.03
C PHE A 204 -9.87 -4.58 -7.49
N TYR A 205 -8.67 -4.25 -7.96
CA TYR A 205 -8.47 -3.79 -9.34
C TYR A 205 -8.63 -4.90 -10.37
N TRP A 206 -8.43 -6.17 -10.02
CA TRP A 206 -8.81 -7.27 -10.90
C TRP A 206 -10.32 -7.28 -11.17
N ASP A 207 -11.14 -7.19 -10.11
CA ASP A 207 -12.60 -7.16 -10.22
C ASP A 207 -13.09 -5.89 -10.94
N TRP A 208 -12.42 -4.76 -10.76
CA TRP A 208 -12.83 -3.47 -11.35
C TRP A 208 -12.35 -3.23 -12.78
N LEU A 209 -11.13 -3.66 -13.13
CA LEU A 209 -10.49 -3.29 -14.40
C LEU A 209 -10.38 -4.48 -15.36
N VAL A 210 -9.98 -5.65 -14.84
CA VAL A 210 -9.64 -6.82 -15.68
C VAL A 210 -10.89 -7.63 -15.99
N LYS A 211 -11.58 -8.13 -14.96
CA LYS A 211 -12.75 -9.01 -15.08
C LYS A 211 -13.87 -8.48 -15.99
N PRO A 212 -14.27 -7.19 -15.95
CA PRO A 212 -15.35 -6.70 -16.80
C PRO A 212 -14.93 -6.41 -18.25
N ASN A 213 -13.62 -6.45 -18.56
CA ASN A 213 -13.09 -6.14 -19.88
C ASN A 213 -12.59 -7.42 -20.58
N GLU A 214 -13.31 -7.89 -21.60
CA GLU A 214 -13.01 -9.14 -22.31
C GLU A 214 -11.59 -9.18 -22.90
N LEU A 215 -11.04 -8.05 -23.35
CA LEU A 215 -9.69 -7.99 -23.90
C LEU A 215 -8.63 -8.13 -22.80
N LEU A 216 -8.79 -7.42 -21.69
CA LEU A 216 -7.88 -7.53 -20.55
C LEU A 216 -7.97 -8.90 -19.88
N LEU A 217 -9.16 -9.49 -19.81
CA LEU A 217 -9.36 -10.84 -19.28
C LEU A 217 -8.65 -11.89 -20.14
N ALA A 218 -8.75 -11.80 -21.47
CA ALA A 218 -8.05 -12.72 -22.38
C ALA A 218 -6.52 -12.60 -22.27
N GLU A 219 -5.98 -11.39 -22.08
CA GLU A 219 -4.55 -11.19 -21.84
C GLU A 219 -4.13 -11.67 -20.44
N PHE A 220 -4.97 -11.46 -19.43
CA PHE A 220 -4.76 -12.03 -18.09
C PHE A 220 -4.59 -13.55 -18.16
N GLU A 221 -5.48 -14.25 -18.87
CA GLU A 221 -5.40 -15.71 -19.01
C GLU A 221 -4.11 -16.17 -19.70
N GLN A 222 -3.57 -15.38 -20.62
CA GLN A 222 -2.29 -15.66 -21.27
C GLN A 222 -1.09 -15.53 -20.33
N HIS A 223 -1.12 -14.54 -19.42
CA HIS A 223 0.00 -14.25 -18.51
C HIS A 223 -0.06 -15.03 -17.19
N PHE A 224 -1.25 -15.17 -16.61
CA PHE A 224 -1.44 -15.73 -15.26
C PHE A 224 -2.11 -17.10 -15.27
N GLY A 225 -2.97 -17.38 -16.25
CA GLY A 225 -3.75 -18.62 -16.35
C GLY A 225 -5.22 -18.44 -16.00
N ASP A 226 -5.94 -19.55 -15.85
CA ASP A 226 -7.41 -19.55 -15.67
C ASP A 226 -7.82 -19.06 -14.27
N PRO A 227 -8.53 -17.91 -14.16
CA PRO A 227 -8.98 -17.38 -12.87
C PRO A 227 -10.12 -18.21 -12.24
N ASN A 228 -10.74 -19.13 -12.97
CA ASN A 228 -11.86 -19.95 -12.48
C ASN A 228 -11.42 -21.29 -11.86
N LEU A 229 -10.12 -21.52 -11.73
CA LEU A 229 -9.62 -22.66 -10.98
C LEU A 229 -10.19 -22.65 -9.56
N SER A 230 -10.38 -23.84 -9.00
CA SER A 230 -10.90 -23.97 -7.64
C SER A 230 -9.87 -23.42 -6.66
N TYR A 231 -10.13 -22.23 -6.13
CA TYR A 231 -9.26 -21.58 -5.15
C TYR A 231 -8.95 -22.51 -3.96
N LYS A 232 -9.97 -23.22 -3.47
CA LYS A 232 -9.83 -24.15 -2.36
C LYS A 232 -8.86 -25.30 -2.68
N ASP A 233 -9.03 -25.93 -3.86
CA ASP A 233 -8.20 -27.07 -4.24
C ASP A 233 -6.76 -26.62 -4.54
N ALA A 234 -6.60 -25.43 -5.14
CA ALA A 234 -5.31 -24.80 -5.39
C ALA A 234 -4.56 -24.49 -4.08
N LEU A 235 -5.26 -23.94 -3.09
CA LEU A 235 -4.71 -23.66 -1.76
C LEU A 235 -4.31 -24.94 -1.02
N GLU A 236 -5.15 -25.98 -1.07
CA GLU A 236 -4.85 -27.28 -0.49
C GLU A 236 -3.60 -27.90 -1.13
N ALA A 237 -3.50 -27.87 -2.46
CA ALA A 237 -2.34 -28.36 -3.19
C ALA A 237 -1.06 -27.58 -2.85
N HIS A 238 -1.16 -26.26 -2.66
CA HIS A 238 -0.03 -25.42 -2.27
C HIS A 238 0.54 -25.80 -0.90
N TYR A 239 -0.30 -26.01 0.12
CA TYR A 239 0.18 -26.39 1.45
C TYR A 239 0.65 -27.85 1.54
N GLN A 240 0.25 -28.71 0.61
CA GLN A 240 0.76 -30.08 0.50
C GLN A 240 2.09 -30.17 -0.27
N ARG A 241 2.55 -29.06 -0.87
CA ARG A 241 3.78 -29.00 -1.65
C ARG A 241 5.02 -29.15 -0.76
N ASP A 242 6.07 -29.75 -1.33
CA ASP A 242 7.40 -29.71 -0.70
C ASP A 242 7.92 -28.27 -0.64
N GLN A 243 8.23 -27.77 0.55
CA GLN A 243 8.78 -26.43 0.76
C GLN A 243 10.13 -26.21 0.04
N ASN A 244 10.84 -27.29 -0.29
CA ASN A 244 12.08 -27.24 -1.06
C ASN A 244 11.87 -27.22 -2.57
N ASP A 245 10.64 -27.32 -3.05
CA ASP A 245 10.34 -27.27 -4.47
C ASP A 245 10.44 -25.83 -5.00
N LEU A 246 11.54 -25.55 -5.70
CA LEU A 246 11.85 -24.26 -6.30
C LEU A 246 11.40 -24.13 -7.77
N SER A 247 10.60 -25.06 -8.29
CA SER A 247 10.13 -25.03 -9.69
C SER A 247 9.27 -23.81 -10.03
N TRP A 248 8.75 -23.09 -9.03
CA TRP A 248 8.02 -21.83 -9.20
C TRP A 248 8.92 -20.65 -9.60
N GLN A 249 10.19 -20.64 -9.15
CA GLN A 249 11.09 -19.48 -9.25
C GLN A 249 11.27 -18.91 -10.67
N PRO A 250 11.31 -19.72 -11.74
CA PRO A 250 11.43 -19.19 -13.10
C PRO A 250 10.23 -18.35 -13.54
N ARG A 251 9.04 -18.58 -12.96
CA ARG A 251 7.76 -18.10 -13.50
C ARG A 251 7.00 -17.15 -12.58
N PHE A 252 7.21 -17.25 -11.27
CA PHE A 252 6.42 -16.55 -10.26
C PHE A 252 7.32 -15.70 -9.37
N ILE A 253 6.82 -14.53 -8.95
CA ILE A 253 7.56 -13.61 -8.07
C ILE A 253 7.73 -14.19 -6.65
N SER A 254 6.76 -14.98 -6.20
CA SER A 254 6.76 -15.65 -4.90
C SER A 254 6.24 -17.09 -5.03
N ALA A 255 6.51 -17.92 -4.02
CA ALA A 255 5.93 -19.28 -3.97
C ALA A 255 4.40 -19.22 -3.87
N TYR A 256 3.86 -18.24 -3.14
CA TYR A 256 2.42 -18.05 -2.98
C TYR A 256 1.74 -17.63 -4.29
N ALA A 257 2.38 -16.77 -5.10
CA ALA A 257 1.91 -16.45 -6.45
C ALA A 257 1.72 -17.71 -7.34
N SER A 258 2.46 -18.80 -7.12
CA SER A 258 2.26 -20.04 -7.86
C SER A 258 1.01 -20.83 -7.46
N MET A 259 0.32 -20.43 -6.38
CA MET A 259 -0.85 -21.12 -5.84
C MET A 259 -2.05 -21.00 -6.78
N HIS A 260 -2.38 -19.79 -7.24
CA HIS A 260 -3.56 -19.55 -8.05
C HIS A 260 -3.35 -18.31 -8.97
N PRO A 261 -3.87 -18.29 -10.21
CA PRO A 261 -3.69 -17.14 -11.13
C PRO A 261 -4.16 -15.80 -10.57
N TRP A 262 -5.22 -15.81 -9.77
CA TRP A 262 -5.72 -14.61 -9.08
C TRP A 262 -4.72 -14.06 -8.04
N GLU A 263 -4.00 -14.95 -7.33
CA GLU A 263 -2.95 -14.57 -6.38
C GLU A 263 -1.68 -14.12 -7.09
N ASP A 264 -1.32 -14.76 -8.20
CA ASP A 264 -0.20 -14.33 -9.04
C ASP A 264 -0.39 -12.90 -9.53
N TRP A 265 -1.62 -12.54 -9.91
CA TRP A 265 -1.97 -11.17 -10.23
C TRP A 265 -1.85 -10.23 -9.03
N ALA A 266 -2.43 -10.56 -7.88
CA ALA A 266 -2.38 -9.70 -6.69
C ALA A 266 -0.94 -9.47 -6.21
N GLU A 267 -0.13 -10.52 -6.19
CA GLU A 267 1.31 -10.45 -5.88
C GLU A 267 2.07 -9.61 -6.89
N THR A 268 1.82 -9.81 -8.19
CA THR A 268 2.46 -9.02 -9.26
C THR A 268 2.05 -7.55 -9.19
N PHE A 269 0.77 -7.26 -8.93
CA PHE A 269 0.24 -5.91 -8.75
C PHE A 269 0.88 -5.22 -7.53
N ALA A 270 1.00 -5.95 -6.43
CA ALA A 270 1.65 -5.43 -5.23
C ALA A 270 3.13 -5.08 -5.46
N HIS A 271 3.82 -5.91 -6.23
CA HIS A 271 5.21 -5.65 -6.64
C HIS A 271 5.29 -4.46 -7.60
N TYR A 272 4.36 -4.30 -8.54
CA TYR A 272 4.33 -3.13 -9.41
C TYR A 272 4.22 -1.82 -8.60
N LEU A 273 3.31 -1.75 -7.61
CA LEU A 273 3.21 -0.58 -6.72
C LEU A 273 4.47 -0.40 -5.85
N HIS A 274 5.06 -1.49 -5.36
CA HIS A 274 6.34 -1.44 -4.65
C HIS A 274 7.44 -0.79 -5.48
N ILE A 275 7.61 -1.24 -6.71
CA ILE A 275 8.60 -0.75 -7.67
C ILE A 275 8.40 0.74 -7.91
N THR A 276 7.17 1.08 -8.24
CA THR A 276 6.73 2.44 -8.59
C THR A 276 7.00 3.43 -7.46
N ASP A 277 6.61 3.10 -6.21
CA ASP A 277 6.83 3.96 -5.05
C ASP A 277 8.31 4.09 -4.65
N THR A 278 9.07 3.00 -4.80
CA THR A 278 10.48 2.97 -4.41
C THR A 278 11.33 3.74 -5.42
N LEU A 279 11.02 3.62 -6.72
CA LEU A 279 11.66 4.42 -7.76
C LEU A 279 11.35 5.92 -7.61
N GLU A 280 10.12 6.28 -7.27
CA GLU A 280 9.77 7.68 -6.96
C GLU A 280 10.64 8.18 -5.79
N THR A 281 10.70 7.42 -4.69
CA THR A 281 11.52 7.79 -3.53
C THR A 281 12.99 7.96 -3.92
N ALA A 282 13.55 6.99 -4.65
CA ALA A 282 14.93 7.04 -5.08
C ALA A 282 15.23 8.23 -6.01
N ARG A 283 14.27 8.63 -6.87
CA ARG A 283 14.38 9.82 -7.72
C ARG A 283 14.44 11.09 -6.87
N GLU A 284 13.51 11.27 -5.94
CA GLU A 284 13.42 12.48 -5.12
C GLU A 284 14.67 12.70 -4.26
N TRP A 285 15.25 11.61 -3.76
CA TRP A 285 16.49 11.63 -2.99
C TRP A 285 17.76 11.52 -3.86
N GLN A 286 17.64 11.67 -5.18
CA GLN A 286 18.74 11.66 -6.15
C GLN A 286 19.63 10.40 -6.08
N MET A 287 19.05 9.26 -5.67
CA MET A 287 19.71 7.96 -5.61
C MET A 287 19.77 7.26 -6.98
N ILE A 288 18.94 7.70 -7.92
CA ILE A 288 18.92 7.27 -9.32
C ILE A 288 18.90 8.47 -10.25
N ALA A 289 19.47 8.31 -11.45
CA ALA A 289 19.39 9.28 -12.53
C ALA A 289 18.55 8.70 -13.66
N LEU A 290 17.30 9.18 -13.81
CA LEU A 290 16.37 8.68 -14.84
C LEU A 290 16.87 8.93 -16.27
N SER A 291 17.77 9.90 -16.46
CA SER A 291 18.46 10.13 -17.73
C SER A 291 19.34 8.96 -18.19
N GLU A 292 19.76 8.06 -17.29
CA GLU A 292 20.48 6.82 -17.66
C GLU A 292 19.57 5.76 -18.28
N TYR A 293 18.25 6.00 -18.27
CA TYR A 293 17.20 5.11 -18.75
C TYR A 293 16.36 5.84 -19.81
N ASP A 294 17.04 6.46 -20.78
CA ASP A 294 16.45 7.16 -21.92
C ASP A 294 15.45 8.26 -21.53
N GLY A 295 15.65 8.88 -20.35
CA GLY A 295 14.75 9.89 -19.82
C GLY A 295 13.44 9.32 -19.28
N LEU A 296 13.50 8.10 -18.72
CA LEU A 296 12.37 7.40 -18.09
C LEU A 296 11.45 8.35 -17.34
N ILE A 297 10.17 8.34 -17.75
CA ILE A 297 9.07 9.01 -17.07
C ILE A 297 8.42 7.98 -16.16
N LEU A 298 8.25 8.28 -14.87
CA LEU A 298 7.61 7.32 -13.96
C LEU A 298 6.09 7.29 -14.22
N PRO A 299 5.38 6.18 -13.93
CA PRO A 299 3.95 6.06 -14.20
C PRO A 299 3.07 7.12 -13.54
N GLN A 300 3.49 7.66 -12.40
CA GLN A 300 2.82 8.77 -11.71
C GLN A 300 3.08 10.17 -12.31
N ASP A 301 4.05 10.30 -13.22
CA ASP A 301 4.42 11.58 -13.82
C ASP A 301 3.47 11.90 -14.99
N LYS A 302 2.84 13.08 -14.96
CA LYS A 302 1.87 13.52 -15.98
C LYS A 302 2.52 14.10 -17.24
N THR A 303 3.80 13.84 -17.45
CA THR A 303 4.62 14.56 -18.44
C THR A 303 4.85 13.78 -19.74
N GLY A 304 4.45 12.50 -19.80
CA GLY A 304 4.56 11.69 -21.01
C GLY A 304 4.32 10.21 -20.76
N GLU A 305 4.68 9.39 -21.75
CA GLU A 305 4.51 7.94 -21.70
C GLU A 305 5.61 7.28 -20.85
N SER A 306 5.22 6.35 -19.98
CA SER A 306 6.14 5.56 -19.16
C SER A 306 6.49 4.25 -19.86
N ASP A 307 7.74 4.12 -20.33
CA ASP A 307 8.24 2.89 -20.94
C ASP A 307 8.48 1.81 -19.85
N PRO A 308 7.72 0.69 -19.88
CA PRO A 308 7.87 -0.36 -18.88
C PRO A 308 9.22 -1.08 -18.95
N ASP A 309 9.87 -1.18 -20.11
CA ASP A 309 11.19 -1.82 -20.21
C ASP A 309 12.26 -0.99 -19.49
N ALA A 310 12.26 0.33 -19.69
CA ALA A 310 13.10 1.26 -18.95
C ALA A 310 12.79 1.24 -17.44
N LEU A 311 11.52 1.19 -17.06
CA LEU A 311 11.07 1.13 -15.66
C LEU A 311 11.64 -0.09 -14.92
N PHE A 312 11.45 -1.29 -15.47
CA PHE A 312 11.89 -2.52 -14.80
C PHE A 312 13.42 -2.69 -14.85
N LYS A 313 14.08 -2.20 -15.91
CA LYS A 313 15.56 -2.12 -15.95
C LYS A 313 16.10 -1.18 -14.87
N CYS A 314 15.42 -0.06 -14.61
CA CYS A 314 15.75 0.86 -13.53
C CYS A 314 15.60 0.17 -12.17
N TRP A 315 14.46 -0.48 -11.95
CA TRP A 315 14.19 -1.23 -10.74
C TRP A 315 15.23 -2.30 -10.43
N ILE A 316 15.54 -3.17 -11.39
CA ILE A 316 16.51 -4.27 -11.21
C ILE A 316 17.87 -3.75 -10.75
N ARG A 317 18.32 -2.61 -11.30
CA ARG A 317 19.59 -2.00 -10.88
C ARG A 317 19.50 -1.39 -9.47
N LEU A 318 18.38 -0.74 -9.14
CA LEU A 318 18.17 -0.15 -7.83
C LEU A 318 18.04 -1.22 -6.74
N SER A 319 17.29 -2.30 -6.97
CA SER A 319 17.05 -3.36 -5.98
C SER A 319 18.35 -4.07 -5.58
N VAL A 320 19.28 -4.29 -6.52
CA VAL A 320 20.61 -4.81 -6.22
C VAL A 320 21.40 -3.87 -5.30
N LYS A 321 21.37 -2.55 -5.56
CA LYS A 321 22.02 -1.56 -4.69
C LYS A 321 21.37 -1.53 -3.31
N LEU A 322 20.03 -1.57 -3.25
CA LEU A 322 19.28 -1.56 -2.00
C LEU A 322 19.63 -2.78 -1.14
N ASN A 323 19.66 -3.98 -1.72
CA ASN A 323 20.08 -5.20 -1.02
C ASN A 323 21.55 -5.11 -0.55
N ALA A 324 22.45 -4.55 -1.36
CA ALA A 324 23.85 -4.36 -0.95
C ALA A 324 24.00 -3.39 0.23
N LEU A 325 23.21 -2.30 0.26
CA LEU A 325 23.17 -1.36 1.39
C LEU A 325 22.66 -2.05 2.66
N ASN A 326 21.58 -2.82 2.53
CA ASN A 326 21.01 -3.60 3.63
C ASN A 326 22.02 -4.60 4.22
N ARG A 327 22.67 -5.41 3.37
CA ARG A 327 23.71 -6.35 3.79
C ARG A 327 24.87 -5.63 4.50
N SER A 328 25.22 -4.42 4.04
CA SER A 328 26.28 -3.61 4.67
C SER A 328 25.90 -3.13 6.07
N MET A 329 24.61 -2.96 6.35
CA MET A 329 24.09 -2.65 7.68
C MET A 329 23.81 -3.90 8.53
N GLY A 330 24.08 -5.10 8.02
CA GLY A 330 23.81 -6.36 8.72
C GLY A 330 22.33 -6.75 8.75
N VAL A 331 21.50 -6.19 7.86
CA VAL A 331 20.09 -6.55 7.71
C VAL A 331 19.87 -7.42 6.47
N ALA A 332 18.78 -8.20 6.47
CA ALA A 332 18.40 -9.02 5.33
C ALA A 332 18.09 -8.16 4.09
N ASP A 333 18.09 -8.80 2.92
CA ASP A 333 17.72 -8.15 1.66
C ASP A 333 16.36 -7.45 1.79
N ALA A 334 16.30 -6.16 1.41
CA ALA A 334 15.05 -5.40 1.39
C ALA A 334 14.08 -5.96 0.35
N TYR A 335 14.63 -6.48 -0.74
CA TYR A 335 13.90 -7.04 -1.86
C TYR A 335 14.50 -8.41 -2.23
N PRO A 336 14.09 -9.49 -1.54
CA PRO A 336 14.63 -10.84 -1.76
C PRO A 336 14.05 -11.55 -2.99
N PHE A 337 13.39 -10.82 -3.91
CA PHE A 337 12.70 -11.42 -5.06
C PHE A 337 13.53 -11.37 -6.33
N VAL A 338 13.29 -12.32 -7.22
CA VAL A 338 13.99 -12.45 -8.50
C VAL A 338 13.07 -12.04 -9.65
N MET A 339 13.51 -11.06 -10.44
CA MET A 339 12.79 -10.57 -11.62
C MET A 339 13.18 -11.39 -12.84
N THR A 340 12.52 -12.53 -13.05
CA THR A 340 12.73 -13.35 -14.25
C THR A 340 12.06 -12.72 -15.48
N PRO A 341 12.41 -13.13 -16.71
CA PRO A 341 11.73 -12.63 -17.90
C PRO A 341 10.20 -12.83 -17.84
N GLU A 342 9.72 -13.98 -17.34
CA GLU A 342 8.27 -14.25 -17.25
C GLU A 342 7.58 -13.33 -16.22
N VAL A 343 8.23 -13.07 -15.08
CA VAL A 343 7.73 -12.11 -14.08
C VAL A 343 7.70 -10.68 -14.63
N VAL A 344 8.72 -10.29 -15.42
CA VAL A 344 8.75 -8.97 -16.07
C VAL A 344 7.60 -8.82 -17.06
N GLU A 345 7.26 -9.84 -17.84
CA GLU A 345 6.12 -9.77 -18.77
C GLU A 345 4.77 -9.65 -18.02
N LYS A 346 4.60 -10.33 -16.88
CA LYS A 346 3.42 -10.13 -16.00
C LYS A 346 3.35 -8.71 -15.46
N LEU A 347 4.49 -8.14 -15.04
CA LEU A 347 4.55 -6.75 -14.58
C LEU A 347 4.29 -5.73 -15.70
N LYS A 348 4.69 -6.01 -16.95
CA LYS A 348 4.33 -5.20 -18.11
C LYS A 348 2.82 -5.23 -18.36
N PHE A 349 2.17 -6.37 -18.18
CA PHE A 349 0.72 -6.44 -18.25
C PHE A 349 0.07 -5.60 -17.15
N VAL A 350 0.52 -5.70 -15.89
CA VAL A 350 0.04 -4.82 -14.81
C VAL A 350 0.26 -3.34 -15.17
N HIS A 351 1.44 -2.98 -15.66
CA HIS A 351 1.75 -1.61 -16.11
C HIS A 351 0.73 -1.13 -17.13
N LYS A 352 0.46 -1.93 -18.18
CA LYS A 352 -0.54 -1.61 -19.19
C LYS A 352 -1.94 -1.40 -18.60
N VAL A 353 -2.37 -2.23 -17.64
CA VAL A 353 -3.67 -2.05 -16.96
C VAL A 353 -3.69 -0.75 -16.17
N VAL A 354 -2.59 -0.38 -15.51
CA VAL A 354 -2.51 0.83 -14.68
C VAL A 354 -2.42 2.10 -15.51
N VAL A 355 -1.55 2.15 -16.53
CA VAL A 355 -1.33 3.37 -17.35
C VAL A 355 -2.29 3.49 -18.53
N GLY A 356 -3.00 2.42 -18.88
CA GLY A 356 -3.92 2.36 -20.01
C GLY A 356 -5.35 2.78 -19.69
N LEU A 357 -5.62 3.24 -18.46
CA LEU A 357 -6.88 3.89 -18.05
C LEU A 357 -6.93 5.33 -18.57
#